data_AF-A0A9D6T7Z6-F1
#
_entry.id   AF-A0A9D6T7Z6-F1
#
_cell.length_a   1.000
_cell.length_b   1.000
_cell.length_c   1.000
_cell.angle_alpha   90.00
_cell.angle_beta   90.00
_cell.angle_gamma   90.00
#
_symmetry.space_group_name_H-M   'P 1'
#
loop_
_entity.id
_entity.type
_entity.pdbx_description
1 polymer ?
#
loop_
_entity_poly.entity_id
_entity_poly.type
_entity_poly.pdbx_seq_one_letter_code
_entity_poly.pdbx_strand_id
1 'polypeptide(L)'
;MRHWAGGLSALAVLAWLPANPCGAAIEEVEATGRYHLGDNDSKLDGHRLALMEAKRNALEKAGTYVESISEVKDFQLTRDEVRTYTAGILEVTEEGEPKWQMVGSNLEVTVKVKVRVDKDDVARRLAAIRENKEAAAQLKEAGAKTKENERKIADLNRQLKTAKKGSPKAKQAQESRAKALADLDASALKAHAAVARSYSEKGLAQARAYLERNVKIRGCAPAPSAADNPAAAVDPAWLWLAAPAVALMIGKSRSRRG
;
A
#
# COMPACT_ATOMS: atom_id res chain seq x y z
N MET A 1 -83.72 26.40 3.22
CA MET A 1 -82.76 27.53 3.25
C MET A 1 -81.36 26.96 3.38
N ARG A 2 -80.47 27.33 2.45
CA ARG A 2 -79.05 26.95 2.38
C ARG A 2 -78.31 27.46 3.61
N HIS A 3 -77.53 26.65 4.31
CA HIS A 3 -76.27 27.09 4.94
C HIS A 3 -75.27 25.91 5.00
N TRP A 4 -74.01 26.27 4.82
CA TRP A 4 -72.85 25.45 4.47
C TRP A 4 -71.83 25.63 5.59
N ALA A 5 -71.28 24.54 6.14
CA ALA A 5 -70.04 24.49 6.93
C ALA A 5 -69.75 22.99 7.17
N GLY A 6 -68.68 22.37 6.68
CA GLY A 6 -67.31 22.85 6.67
C GLY A 6 -66.60 22.29 7.91
N GLY A 7 -66.29 21.00 7.91
CA GLY A 7 -65.59 20.32 9.01
C GLY A 7 -64.42 19.50 8.46
N LEU A 8 -63.22 20.05 8.61
CA LEU A 8 -61.95 19.54 8.14
C LEU A 8 -61.62 18.14 8.69
N SER A 9 -61.49 17.13 7.81
CA SER A 9 -60.68 15.95 8.11
C SER A 9 -59.20 16.33 8.01
N ALA A 10 -58.59 16.62 9.16
CA ALA A 10 -57.15 16.70 9.28
C ALA A 10 -56.54 15.28 9.17
N LEU A 11 -56.23 14.88 7.95
CA LEU A 11 -55.35 13.74 7.66
C LEU A 11 -53.92 14.16 8.00
N ALA A 12 -53.50 13.90 9.23
CA ALA A 12 -52.09 13.96 9.61
C ALA A 12 -51.36 12.78 8.96
N VAL A 13 -50.92 12.96 7.71
CA VAL A 13 -49.93 12.09 7.08
C VAL A 13 -48.60 12.38 7.79
N LEU A 14 -48.27 11.58 8.80
CA LEU A 14 -46.92 11.53 9.34
C LEU A 14 -46.02 11.03 8.22
N ALA A 15 -45.33 11.98 7.56
CA ALA A 15 -44.25 11.66 6.64
C ALA A 15 -43.14 10.97 7.43
N TRP A 16 -43.11 9.64 7.32
CA TRP A 16 -41.99 8.82 7.74
C TRP A 16 -40.83 9.17 6.80
N LEU A 17 -40.08 10.22 7.14
CA LEU A 17 -38.76 10.44 6.57
C LEU A 17 -37.89 9.29 7.08
N PRO A 18 -37.41 8.37 6.21
CA PRO A 18 -36.37 7.47 6.63
C PRO A 18 -35.19 8.36 7.05
N ALA A 19 -34.84 8.30 8.33
CA ALA A 19 -33.56 8.77 8.80
C ALA A 19 -32.53 7.95 8.02
N ASN A 20 -31.96 8.53 6.95
CA ASN A 20 -30.81 7.94 6.30
C ASN A 20 -29.74 7.82 7.39
N PRO A 21 -29.34 6.60 7.79
CA PRO A 21 -28.21 6.48 8.68
C PRO A 21 -27.03 7.06 7.92
N CYS A 22 -26.58 8.23 8.35
CA CYS A 22 -25.29 8.80 8.01
C CYS A 22 -24.23 7.96 8.72
N GLY A 23 -24.14 6.68 8.34
CA GLY A 23 -23.09 5.78 8.74
C GLY A 23 -22.02 5.84 7.67
N ALA A 24 -20.79 6.17 8.07
CA ALA A 24 -19.61 5.93 7.26
C ALA A 24 -19.65 4.46 6.80
N ALA A 25 -19.99 4.26 5.53
CA ALA A 25 -20.24 2.93 4.98
C ALA A 25 -18.88 2.33 4.58
N ILE A 26 -18.30 1.55 5.49
CA ILE A 26 -17.16 0.69 5.17
C ILE A 26 -17.67 -0.46 4.30
N GLU A 27 -17.11 -0.62 3.12
CA GLU A 27 -17.42 -1.73 2.22
C GLU A 27 -16.26 -2.72 2.17
N GLU A 28 -16.57 -4.00 2.35
CA GLU A 28 -15.59 -5.07 2.21
C GLU A 28 -15.67 -5.68 0.81
N VAL A 29 -14.56 -5.62 0.07
CA VAL A 29 -14.42 -6.20 -1.25
C VAL A 29 -13.59 -7.47 -1.14
N GLU A 30 -14.17 -8.60 -1.52
CA GLU A 30 -13.47 -9.88 -1.57
C GLU A 30 -13.09 -10.27 -3.00
N ALA A 31 -11.92 -10.87 -3.13
CA ALA A 31 -11.47 -11.46 -4.38
C ALA A 31 -10.67 -12.73 -4.15
N THR A 32 -10.57 -13.53 -5.20
CA THR A 32 -9.78 -14.75 -5.21
C THR A 32 -8.81 -14.72 -6.38
N GLY A 33 -7.63 -15.29 -6.18
CA GLY A 33 -6.67 -15.56 -7.23
C GLY A 33 -6.34 -17.04 -7.24
N ARG A 34 -6.05 -17.56 -8.44
CA ARG A 34 -5.73 -18.96 -8.65
C ARG A 34 -4.48 -19.10 -9.49
N TYR A 35 -3.71 -20.15 -9.20
CA TYR A 35 -2.55 -20.49 -10.00
C TYR A 35 -2.38 -22.01 -10.09
N HIS A 36 -2.15 -22.50 -11.31
CA HIS A 36 -1.78 -23.88 -11.56
C HIS A 36 -0.26 -23.99 -11.64
N LEU A 37 0.31 -24.80 -10.76
CA LEU A 37 1.74 -25.03 -10.72
C LEU A 37 2.17 -25.83 -11.95
N GLY A 38 3.22 -25.35 -12.61
CA GLY A 38 3.96 -26.12 -13.59
C GLY A 38 5.09 -26.92 -12.96
N ASP A 39 5.75 -27.76 -13.76
CA ASP A 39 6.87 -28.62 -13.33
C ASP A 39 8.05 -27.87 -12.71
N ASN A 40 8.19 -26.58 -13.08
CA ASN A 40 9.21 -25.66 -12.61
C ASN A 40 8.76 -24.81 -11.41
N ASP A 41 7.58 -25.03 -10.84
CA ASP A 41 7.07 -24.20 -9.75
C ASP A 41 7.20 -24.89 -8.39
N SER A 42 7.61 -24.11 -7.38
CA SER A 42 7.47 -24.50 -5.98
C SER A 42 6.08 -24.13 -5.44
N LYS A 43 5.70 -24.68 -4.28
CA LYS A 43 4.49 -24.23 -3.56
C LYS A 43 4.54 -22.74 -3.25
N LEU A 44 5.70 -22.21 -2.88
CA LEU A 44 5.85 -20.79 -2.60
C LEU A 44 5.61 -19.93 -3.86
N ASP A 45 6.12 -20.36 -5.01
CA ASP A 45 5.87 -19.67 -6.29
C ASP A 45 4.38 -19.65 -6.61
N GLY A 46 3.72 -20.80 -6.46
CA GLY A 46 2.28 -20.90 -6.70
C GLY A 46 1.48 -19.98 -5.80
N HIS A 47 1.78 -19.96 -4.50
CA HIS A 47 1.12 -19.07 -3.54
C HIS A 47 1.31 -17.59 -3.91
N ARG A 48 2.54 -17.16 -4.19
CA ARG A 48 2.84 -15.77 -4.59
C ARG A 48 2.11 -15.35 -5.86
N LEU A 49 2.04 -16.23 -6.86
CA LEU A 49 1.36 -15.95 -8.12
C LEU A 49 -0.16 -15.90 -7.97
N ALA A 50 -0.73 -16.80 -7.17
CA ALA A 50 -2.16 -16.75 -6.83
C ALA A 50 -2.50 -15.52 -5.99
N LEU A 51 -1.64 -15.13 -5.03
CA LEU A 51 -1.82 -13.93 -4.22
C LEU A 51 -1.74 -12.66 -5.09
N MET A 52 -0.78 -12.59 -6.01
CA MET A 52 -0.67 -11.49 -6.99
C MET A 52 -1.98 -11.32 -7.77
N GLU A 53 -2.51 -12.41 -8.33
CA GLU A 53 -3.77 -12.40 -9.07
C GLU A 53 -4.96 -12.01 -8.18
N ALA A 54 -4.99 -12.49 -6.93
CA ALA A 54 -6.03 -12.13 -5.97
C ALA A 54 -6.01 -10.63 -5.65
N LYS A 55 -4.83 -10.05 -5.40
CA LYS A 55 -4.63 -8.62 -5.16
C LYS A 55 -5.07 -7.79 -6.36
N ARG A 56 -4.68 -8.18 -7.58
CA ARG A 56 -5.11 -7.52 -8.82
C ARG A 56 -6.64 -7.49 -8.92
N ASN A 57 -7.29 -8.64 -8.75
CA ASN A 57 -8.75 -8.77 -8.82
C ASN A 57 -9.46 -7.95 -7.72
N ALA A 58 -8.89 -7.90 -6.51
CA ALA A 58 -9.45 -7.11 -5.41
C ALA A 58 -9.37 -5.60 -5.70
N LEU A 59 -8.21 -5.13 -6.17
CA LEU A 59 -7.99 -3.72 -6.47
C LEU A 59 -8.77 -3.26 -7.70
N GLU A 60 -9.03 -4.12 -8.68
CA GLU A 60 -9.92 -3.80 -9.81
C GLU A 60 -11.37 -3.59 -9.37
N LYS A 61 -11.89 -4.49 -8.53
CA LYS A 61 -13.23 -4.37 -7.96
C LYS A 61 -13.34 -3.13 -7.06
N ALA A 62 -12.37 -2.95 -6.16
CA ALA A 62 -12.35 -1.82 -5.25
C ALA A 62 -12.15 -0.48 -5.98
N GLY A 63 -11.31 -0.44 -7.03
CA GLY A 63 -11.17 0.73 -7.89
C GLY A 63 -12.48 1.10 -8.59
N THR A 64 -13.20 0.11 -9.13
CA THR A 64 -14.53 0.33 -9.73
C THR A 64 -15.52 0.89 -8.72
N TYR A 65 -15.49 0.38 -7.49
CA TYR A 65 -16.31 0.90 -6.42
C TYR A 65 -15.94 2.35 -6.06
N VAL A 66 -14.65 2.66 -5.90
CA VAL A 66 -14.17 4.01 -5.61
C VAL A 66 -14.51 5.00 -6.73
N GLU A 67 -14.44 4.58 -8.00
CA GLU A 67 -14.91 5.38 -9.14
C GLU A 67 -16.41 5.72 -9.06
N SER A 68 -17.22 4.89 -8.38
CA SER A 68 -18.66 5.12 -8.23
C SER A 68 -19.02 6.15 -7.16
N ILE A 69 -18.12 6.38 -6.19
CA ILE A 69 -18.28 7.31 -5.08
C ILE A 69 -18.46 8.75 -5.59
N SER A 70 -19.48 9.46 -5.10
CA SER A 70 -19.83 10.81 -5.53
C SER A 70 -18.71 11.82 -5.27
N GLU A 71 -18.14 11.83 -4.07
CA GLU A 71 -17.08 12.75 -3.68
C GLU A 71 -15.84 12.61 -4.58
N VAL A 72 -15.59 11.39 -5.10
CA VAL A 72 -14.46 11.09 -5.97
C VAL A 72 -14.67 11.64 -7.39
N LYS A 73 -15.92 11.66 -7.87
CA LYS A 73 -16.26 12.19 -9.21
C LYS A 73 -15.98 13.68 -9.34
N ASP A 74 -16.09 14.42 -8.23
CA ASP A 74 -15.87 15.86 -8.20
C ASP A 74 -14.39 16.25 -8.28
N PHE A 75 -13.46 15.30 -8.10
CA PHE A 75 -12.02 15.59 -8.09
C PHE A 75 -11.39 15.83 -9.46
N GLN A 76 -12.13 15.66 -10.56
CA GLN A 76 -11.63 15.78 -11.94
C GLN A 76 -10.42 14.88 -12.24
N LEU A 77 -10.34 13.72 -11.57
CA LEU A 77 -9.33 12.71 -11.82
C LEU A 77 -9.74 11.84 -13.00
N THR A 78 -8.76 11.43 -13.81
CA THR A 78 -9.01 10.41 -14.84
C THR A 78 -9.26 9.04 -14.18
N ARG A 79 -9.96 8.13 -14.88
CA ARG A 79 -10.18 6.76 -14.38
C ARG A 79 -8.87 6.05 -14.03
N ASP A 80 -7.84 6.24 -14.85
CA ASP A 80 -6.52 5.66 -14.61
C ASP A 80 -5.84 6.22 -13.36
N GLU A 81 -5.99 7.51 -13.08
CA GLU A 81 -5.50 8.13 -11.84
C GLU A 81 -6.25 7.62 -10.62
N VAL A 82 -7.58 7.55 -10.68
CA VAL A 82 -8.39 6.98 -9.58
C VAL A 82 -7.90 5.56 -9.28
N ARG A 83 -7.81 4.67 -10.28
CA ARG A 83 -7.32 3.30 -10.09
C ARG A 83 -5.90 3.25 -9.52
N THR A 84 -4.99 4.07 -10.03
CA THR A 84 -3.59 4.07 -9.61
C THR A 84 -3.45 4.57 -8.17
N TYR A 85 -4.19 5.61 -7.79
CA TYR A 85 -4.13 6.18 -6.44
C TYR A 85 -4.84 5.27 -5.44
N THR A 86 -5.99 4.71 -5.81
CA THR A 86 -6.72 3.74 -5.00
C THR A 86 -5.86 2.52 -4.67
N ALA A 87 -5.05 2.02 -5.60
CA ALA A 87 -4.12 0.93 -5.34
C ALA A 87 -3.05 1.26 -4.28
N GLY A 88 -2.63 2.53 -4.16
CA GLY A 88 -1.73 2.98 -3.10
C GLY A 88 -2.43 3.30 -1.79
N ILE A 89 -3.73 3.59 -1.81
CA ILE A 89 -4.53 3.91 -0.62
C ILE A 89 -5.00 2.63 0.08
N LEU A 90 -5.50 1.66 -0.68
CA LEU A 90 -6.17 0.48 -0.16
C LEU A 90 -5.20 -0.61 0.23
N GLU A 91 -5.35 -1.14 1.43
CA GLU A 91 -4.61 -2.31 1.89
C GLU A 91 -5.37 -3.59 1.54
N VAL A 92 -4.65 -4.57 1.01
CA VAL A 92 -5.18 -5.89 0.67
C VAL A 92 -4.65 -6.91 1.67
N THR A 93 -5.56 -7.58 2.38
CA THR A 93 -5.22 -8.59 3.37
C THR A 93 -5.57 -9.98 2.85
N GLU A 94 -4.67 -10.95 3.05
CA GLU A 94 -4.94 -12.36 2.77
C GLU A 94 -5.89 -12.94 3.83
N GLU A 95 -6.89 -13.69 3.39
CA GLU A 95 -7.92 -14.27 4.25
C GLU A 95 -7.74 -15.78 4.37
N GLY A 96 -7.35 -16.24 5.56
CA GLY A 96 -7.18 -17.66 5.87
C GLY A 96 -6.00 -18.29 5.15
N GLU A 97 -5.97 -19.63 5.15
CA GLU A 97 -4.92 -20.40 4.48
C GLU A 97 -5.21 -20.63 2.99
N PRO A 98 -4.17 -20.69 2.14
CA PRO A 98 -4.32 -21.04 0.73
C PRO A 98 -4.90 -22.44 0.57
N LYS A 99 -5.90 -22.58 -0.31
CA LYS A 99 -6.52 -23.87 -0.63
C LYS A 99 -5.75 -24.55 -1.75
N TRP A 100 -5.33 -25.79 -1.50
CA TRP A 100 -4.57 -26.61 -2.45
C TRP A 100 -5.45 -27.74 -2.99
N GLN A 101 -5.49 -27.92 -4.30
CA GLN A 101 -6.26 -28.98 -4.93
C GLN A 101 -5.55 -29.55 -6.15
N MET A 102 -5.71 -30.85 -6.40
CA MET A 102 -5.21 -31.48 -7.62
C MET A 102 -6.24 -31.29 -8.74
N VAL A 103 -5.84 -30.63 -9.83
CA VAL A 103 -6.69 -30.42 -11.01
C VAL A 103 -6.01 -31.11 -12.19
N GLY A 104 -6.53 -32.28 -12.57
CA GLY A 104 -5.85 -33.17 -13.50
C GLY A 104 -4.54 -33.70 -12.91
N SER A 105 -3.43 -33.42 -13.57
CA SER A 105 -2.07 -33.79 -13.10
C SER A 105 -1.36 -32.67 -12.35
N ASN A 106 -1.95 -31.48 -12.23
CA ASN A 106 -1.28 -30.29 -11.71
C ASN A 106 -1.90 -29.84 -10.39
N LEU A 107 -1.05 -29.39 -9.47
CA LEU A 107 -1.48 -28.78 -8.23
C LEU A 107 -1.97 -27.35 -8.53
N GLU A 108 -3.18 -27.01 -8.13
CA GLU A 108 -3.70 -25.65 -8.13
C GLU A 108 -3.70 -25.11 -6.69
N VAL A 109 -3.41 -23.81 -6.57
CA VAL A 109 -3.62 -23.05 -5.34
C VAL A 109 -4.63 -21.94 -5.58
N THR A 110 -5.55 -21.80 -4.63
CA THR A 110 -6.51 -20.69 -4.55
C THR A 110 -6.22 -19.86 -3.29
N VAL A 111 -6.04 -18.56 -3.48
CA VAL A 111 -5.85 -17.58 -2.40
C VAL A 111 -7.06 -16.65 -2.37
N LYS A 112 -7.58 -16.36 -1.17
CA LYS A 112 -8.65 -15.38 -0.94
C LYS A 112 -8.04 -14.14 -0.29
N VAL A 113 -8.47 -12.96 -0.73
CA VAL A 113 -8.08 -11.68 -0.15
C VAL A 113 -9.31 -10.81 0.10
N LYS A 114 -9.15 -9.86 1.02
CA LYS A 114 -10.15 -8.86 1.37
C LYS A 114 -9.53 -7.47 1.36
N VAL A 115 -10.32 -6.50 0.94
CA VAL A 115 -9.99 -5.07 0.95
C VAL A 115 -11.11 -4.33 1.66
N ARG A 116 -10.76 -3.47 2.61
CA ARG A 116 -11.72 -2.59 3.27
C ARG A 116 -11.67 -1.20 2.64
N VAL A 117 -12.81 -0.72 2.20
CA VAL A 117 -12.96 0.60 1.58
C VAL A 117 -13.79 1.48 2.49
N ASP A 118 -13.13 2.41 3.19
CA ASP A 118 -13.78 3.52 3.87
C ASP A 118 -13.91 4.68 2.88
N LYS A 119 -15.14 5.02 2.50
CA LYS A 119 -15.43 6.07 1.51
C LYS A 119 -14.82 7.41 1.90
N ASP A 120 -14.98 7.80 3.17
CA ASP A 120 -14.55 9.11 3.65
C ASP A 120 -13.02 9.15 3.70
N ASP A 121 -12.38 8.05 4.14
CA ASP A 121 -10.92 7.96 4.17
C ASP A 121 -10.30 7.98 2.77
N VAL A 122 -10.88 7.25 1.83
CA VAL A 122 -10.45 7.24 0.44
C VAL A 122 -10.61 8.62 -0.19
N ALA A 123 -11.77 9.27 -0.02
CA ALA A 123 -12.00 10.61 -0.55
C ALA A 123 -11.00 11.64 0.02
N ARG A 124 -10.75 11.61 1.33
CA ARG A 124 -9.74 12.46 1.99
C ARG A 124 -8.33 12.22 1.45
N ARG A 125 -7.91 10.96 1.30
CA ARG A 125 -6.58 10.60 0.79
C ARG A 125 -6.41 10.86 -0.71
N LEU A 126 -7.48 10.79 -1.50
CA LEU A 126 -7.44 11.20 -2.91
C LEU A 126 -7.27 12.72 -3.04
N ALA A 127 -8.01 13.51 -2.26
CA ALA A 127 -7.83 14.96 -2.21
C ALA A 127 -6.41 15.31 -1.74
N ALA A 128 -5.97 14.68 -0.63
CA ALA A 128 -4.60 14.22 -0.35
C ALA A 128 -3.56 14.39 -1.46
N ILE A 129 -3.51 13.33 -2.26
CA ILE A 129 -2.61 13.09 -3.37
C ILE A 129 -2.76 14.14 -4.47
N ARG A 130 -3.99 14.56 -4.79
CA ARG A 130 -4.26 15.52 -5.87
C ARG A 130 -3.51 16.84 -5.68
N GLU A 131 -3.42 17.33 -4.44
CA GLU A 131 -2.72 18.58 -4.11
C GLU A 131 -1.20 18.38 -3.97
N ASN A 132 -0.73 17.14 -3.80
CA ASN A 132 0.67 16.80 -3.67
C ASN A 132 1.21 16.23 -5.00
N LYS A 133 1.76 17.11 -5.84
CA LYS A 133 2.30 16.74 -7.17
C LYS A 133 3.40 15.67 -7.09
N GLU A 134 4.21 15.68 -6.02
CA GLU A 134 5.26 14.68 -5.83
C GLU A 134 4.66 13.30 -5.53
N ALA A 135 3.72 13.22 -4.58
CA ALA A 135 3.02 11.97 -4.28
C ALA A 135 2.26 11.43 -5.50
N ALA A 136 1.59 12.31 -6.25
CA ALA A 136 0.92 11.96 -7.49
C ALA A 136 1.88 11.37 -8.54
N ALA A 137 3.08 11.93 -8.68
CA ALA A 137 4.12 11.43 -9.58
C ALA A 137 4.68 10.08 -9.10
N GLN A 138 4.97 9.95 -7.81
CA GLN A 138 5.45 8.70 -7.20
C GLN A 138 4.45 7.56 -7.37
N LEU A 139 3.14 7.83 -7.22
CA LEU A 139 2.09 6.85 -7.44
C LEU A 139 1.97 6.44 -8.91
N LYS A 140 2.08 7.39 -9.84
CA LYS A 140 2.11 7.08 -11.28
C LYS A 140 3.30 6.21 -11.65
N GLU A 141 4.50 6.52 -11.12
CA GLU A 141 5.70 5.72 -11.33
C GLU A 141 5.56 4.32 -10.73
N ALA A 142 5.07 4.23 -9.48
CA ALA A 142 4.83 2.95 -8.82
C ALA A 142 3.84 2.09 -9.63
N GLY A 143 2.71 2.66 -10.06
CA GLY A 143 1.72 1.97 -10.89
C GLY A 143 2.26 1.53 -12.26
N ALA A 144 3.14 2.33 -12.88
CA ALA A 144 3.82 1.93 -14.12
C ALA A 144 4.75 0.73 -13.89
N LYS A 145 5.52 0.74 -12.79
CA LYS A 145 6.39 -0.38 -12.39
C LYS A 145 5.61 -1.64 -12.05
N THR A 146 4.47 -1.51 -11.38
CA THR A 146 3.55 -2.63 -11.12
C THR A 146 3.13 -3.29 -12.43
N LYS A 147 2.60 -2.51 -13.39
CA LYS A 147 2.18 -3.02 -14.71
C LYS A 147 3.33 -3.65 -15.50
N GLU A 148 4.53 -3.06 -15.42
CA GLU A 148 5.73 -3.61 -16.06
C GLU A 148 6.12 -4.97 -15.45
N ASN A 149 6.14 -5.07 -14.12
CA ASN A 149 6.50 -6.30 -13.42
C ASN A 149 5.46 -7.40 -13.63
N GLU A 150 4.17 -7.08 -13.66
CA GLU A 150 3.12 -8.03 -14.00
C GLU A 150 3.30 -8.61 -15.41
N ARG A 151 3.63 -7.77 -16.40
CA ARG A 151 3.95 -8.22 -17.77
C ARG A 151 5.17 -9.14 -17.79
N LYS A 152 6.25 -8.76 -17.10
CA LYS A 152 7.46 -9.60 -16.97
C LYS A 152 7.13 -10.95 -16.34
N ILE A 153 6.34 -10.97 -15.27
CA ILE A 153 5.91 -12.21 -14.61
C ILE A 153 5.08 -13.08 -15.55
N ALA A 154 4.15 -12.50 -16.31
CA ALA A 154 3.37 -13.22 -17.30
C ALA A 154 4.24 -13.83 -18.41
N ASP A 155 5.22 -13.08 -18.91
CA ASP A 155 6.17 -13.55 -19.93
C ASP A 155 7.05 -14.68 -19.41
N LEU A 156 7.59 -14.53 -18.20
CA LEU A 156 8.44 -15.54 -17.56
C LEU A 156 7.63 -16.80 -17.22
N ASN A 157 6.38 -16.68 -16.79
CA ASN A 157 5.48 -17.81 -16.59
C ASN A 157 5.24 -18.57 -17.90
N ARG A 158 5.07 -17.87 -19.03
CA ARG A 158 4.96 -18.53 -20.35
C ARG A 158 6.24 -19.26 -20.73
N GLN A 159 7.40 -18.67 -20.49
CA GLN A 159 8.69 -19.33 -20.75
C GLN A 159 8.86 -20.58 -19.90
N LEU A 160 8.54 -20.51 -18.60
CA LEU A 160 8.66 -21.62 -17.65
C LEU A 160 7.74 -22.80 -17.94
N LYS A 161 6.57 -22.57 -18.55
CA LYS A 161 5.67 -23.64 -18.99
C LYS A 161 6.23 -24.50 -20.13
N THR A 162 7.10 -23.92 -20.96
CA THR A 162 7.70 -24.61 -22.11
C THR A 162 9.13 -25.09 -21.85
N ALA A 163 9.75 -24.59 -20.78
CA ALA A 163 11.13 -24.91 -20.46
C ALA A 163 11.27 -26.29 -19.82
N LYS A 164 12.23 -27.09 -20.30
CA LYS A 164 12.58 -28.37 -19.69
C LYS A 164 13.01 -28.16 -18.24
N LYS A 165 12.43 -28.96 -17.33
CA LYS A 165 12.72 -28.90 -15.90
C LYS A 165 14.22 -28.98 -15.60
N GLY A 166 14.71 -28.06 -14.77
CA GLY A 166 16.10 -28.02 -14.34
C GLY A 166 17.11 -27.51 -15.37
N SER A 167 16.67 -27.15 -16.59
CA SER A 167 17.55 -26.53 -17.58
C SER A 167 18.09 -25.17 -17.10
N PRO A 168 19.28 -24.72 -17.56
CA PRO A 168 19.82 -23.41 -17.21
C PRO A 168 18.85 -22.26 -17.52
N LYS A 169 18.12 -22.35 -18.65
CA LYS A 169 17.08 -21.40 -19.05
C LYS A 169 15.89 -21.39 -18.08
N ALA A 170 15.46 -22.54 -17.59
CA ALA A 170 14.39 -22.62 -16.59
C ALA A 170 14.83 -21.95 -15.28
N LYS A 171 16.05 -22.25 -14.79
CA LYS A 171 16.59 -21.64 -13.57
C LYS A 171 16.67 -20.11 -13.68
N GLN A 172 17.23 -19.61 -14.78
CA GLN A 172 17.31 -18.17 -15.04
C GLN A 172 15.94 -17.50 -15.08
N ALA A 173 14.94 -18.15 -15.71
CA ALA A 173 13.58 -17.63 -15.76
C ALA A 173 12.89 -17.64 -14.39
N GLN A 174 13.13 -18.67 -13.55
CA GLN A 174 12.64 -18.73 -12.17
C GLN A 174 13.22 -17.58 -11.32
N GLU A 175 14.53 -17.36 -11.40
CA GLU A 175 15.22 -16.27 -10.69
C GLU A 175 14.71 -14.90 -11.14
N SER A 176 14.56 -14.70 -12.45
CA SER A 176 14.02 -13.47 -13.01
C SER A 176 12.59 -13.22 -12.55
N ARG A 177 11.78 -14.28 -12.42
CA ARG A 177 10.39 -14.18 -11.94
C ARG A 177 10.35 -13.86 -10.46
N ALA A 178 11.19 -14.48 -9.65
CA ALA A 178 11.31 -14.20 -8.23
C ALA A 178 11.69 -12.73 -7.99
N LYS A 179 12.64 -12.21 -8.79
CA LYS A 179 13.00 -10.79 -8.76
C LYS A 179 11.84 -9.88 -9.17
N ALA A 180 11.13 -10.20 -10.26
CA ALA A 180 9.99 -9.41 -10.71
C ALA A 180 8.85 -9.38 -9.68
N LEU A 181 8.61 -10.49 -8.96
CA LEU A 181 7.67 -10.55 -7.84
C LEU A 181 8.12 -9.66 -6.67
N ALA A 182 9.41 -9.68 -6.32
CA ALA A 182 9.95 -8.80 -5.28
C ALA A 182 9.87 -7.31 -5.67
N ASP A 183 10.15 -6.99 -6.93
CA ASP A 183 10.04 -5.63 -7.47
C ASP A 183 8.57 -5.17 -7.50
N LEU A 184 7.62 -6.09 -7.74
CA LEU A 184 6.18 -5.83 -7.64
C LEU A 184 5.79 -5.44 -6.21
N ASP A 185 6.17 -6.24 -5.21
CA ASP A 185 5.89 -5.94 -3.80
C ASP A 185 6.56 -4.61 -3.37
N ALA A 186 7.79 -4.35 -3.83
CA ALA A 186 8.48 -3.10 -3.57
C ALA A 186 7.76 -1.89 -4.21
N SER A 187 7.17 -2.06 -5.40
CA SER A 187 6.37 -1.00 -6.04
C SER A 187 5.09 -0.69 -5.26
N ALA A 188 4.42 -1.71 -4.73
CA ALA A 188 3.25 -1.55 -3.88
C ALA A 188 3.60 -0.83 -2.57
N LEU A 189 4.70 -1.21 -1.91
CA LEU A 189 5.16 -0.55 -0.69
C LEU A 189 5.51 0.93 -0.93
N LYS A 190 6.14 1.24 -2.07
CA LYS A 190 6.40 2.64 -2.48
C LYS A 190 5.12 3.43 -2.67
N ALA A 191 4.10 2.83 -3.28
CA ALA A 191 2.79 3.46 -3.43
C ALA A 191 2.16 3.79 -2.07
N HIS A 192 2.12 2.82 -1.15
CA HIS A 192 1.61 3.06 0.21
C HIS A 192 2.41 4.13 0.96
N ALA A 193 3.73 4.13 0.84
CA ALA A 193 4.59 5.14 1.45
C ALA A 193 4.33 6.54 0.89
N ALA A 194 4.12 6.68 -0.41
CA ALA A 194 3.78 7.96 -1.05
C ALA A 194 2.43 8.50 -0.52
N VAL A 195 1.42 7.64 -0.39
CA VAL A 195 0.14 8.01 0.22
C VAL A 195 0.33 8.45 1.67
N ALA A 196 1.04 7.67 2.47
CA ALA A 196 1.27 7.96 3.89
C ALA A 196 1.96 9.31 4.09
N ARG A 197 2.98 9.63 3.29
CA ARG A 197 3.66 10.94 3.31
C ARG A 197 2.72 12.08 2.90
N SER A 198 1.96 11.91 1.83
CA SER A 198 1.04 12.96 1.36
C SER A 198 0.00 13.33 2.41
N TYR A 199 -0.49 12.35 3.17
CA TYR A 199 -1.48 12.57 4.21
C TYR A 199 -0.88 13.23 5.46
N SER A 200 0.31 12.78 5.90
CA SER A 200 0.98 13.36 7.06
C SER A 200 1.40 14.82 6.83
N GLU A 201 1.90 15.14 5.63
CA GLU A 201 2.26 16.51 5.25
C GLU A 201 1.06 17.46 5.30
N LYS A 202 -0.11 17.03 4.83
CA LYS A 202 -1.33 17.85 4.94
C LYS A 202 -1.78 18.06 6.39
N GLY A 203 -1.76 17.01 7.21
CA GLY A 203 -2.09 17.13 8.63
C GLY A 203 -1.16 18.12 9.34
N LEU A 204 0.15 18.05 9.05
CA LEU A 204 1.15 18.97 9.58
C LEU A 204 0.93 20.41 9.08
N ALA A 205 0.60 20.61 7.80
CA ALA A 205 0.32 21.93 7.25
C ALA A 205 -0.93 22.57 7.88
N GLN A 206 -2.00 21.80 8.08
CA GLN A 206 -3.21 22.26 8.77
C GLN A 206 -2.93 22.62 10.23
N ALA A 207 -2.17 21.78 10.94
CA ALA A 207 -1.77 22.06 12.32
C ALA A 207 -0.92 23.33 12.42
N ARG A 208 0.05 23.53 11.50
CA ARG A 208 0.85 24.75 11.41
C ARG A 208 -0.02 25.98 11.16
N ALA A 209 -0.92 25.94 10.18
CA ALA A 209 -1.80 27.06 9.88
C ALA A 209 -2.75 27.41 11.05
N TYR A 210 -3.22 26.40 11.80
CA TYR A 210 -3.99 26.61 13.02
C TYR A 210 -3.16 27.33 14.09
N LEU A 211 -1.92 26.88 14.30
CA LEU A 211 -1.01 27.51 15.26
C LEU A 211 -0.65 28.94 14.83
N GLU A 212 -0.34 29.20 13.57
CA GLU A 212 -0.04 30.56 13.08
C GLU A 212 -1.22 31.51 13.24
N ARG A 213 -2.44 31.03 13.03
CA ARG A 213 -3.67 31.84 13.18
C ARG A 213 -3.97 32.15 14.64
N ASN A 214 -3.82 31.17 15.53
CA ASN A 214 -4.29 31.27 16.91
C ASN A 214 -3.18 31.61 17.90
N VAL A 215 -1.93 31.37 17.54
CA VAL A 215 -0.75 31.76 18.29
C VAL A 215 -0.12 32.92 17.53
N LYS A 216 -0.63 34.13 17.79
CA LYS A 216 0.09 35.37 17.46
C LYS A 216 1.33 35.41 18.34
N ILE A 217 2.41 34.77 17.90
CA ILE A 217 3.66 34.78 18.64
C ILE A 217 4.15 36.22 18.69
N ARG A 218 4.10 36.83 19.87
CA ARG A 218 5.00 37.93 20.21
C ARG A 218 6.43 37.38 20.08
N GLY A 219 7.06 37.62 18.93
CA GLY A 219 8.52 37.57 18.74
C GLY A 219 9.29 36.43 19.40
N CYS A 220 8.91 35.16 19.19
CA CYS A 220 9.90 34.09 19.33
C CYS A 220 10.57 33.93 17.97
N ALA A 221 11.85 34.29 17.91
CA ALA A 221 12.71 34.02 16.77
C ALA A 221 12.63 32.53 16.38
N PRO A 222 12.76 32.19 15.08
CA PRO A 222 12.78 30.79 14.67
C PRO A 222 13.88 30.06 15.43
N ALA A 223 13.58 28.84 15.90
CA ALA A 223 14.58 27.98 16.51
C ALA A 223 15.76 27.83 15.52
N PRO A 224 17.02 27.99 15.98
CA PRO A 224 18.18 27.88 15.10
C PRO A 224 18.13 26.53 14.40
N SER A 225 18.41 26.54 13.09
CA SER A 225 18.49 25.31 12.33
C SER A 225 19.58 24.43 12.95
N ALA A 226 19.48 23.10 12.83
CA ALA A 226 20.51 22.21 13.35
C ALA A 226 21.91 22.45 12.73
N ALA A 227 22.02 23.30 11.70
CA ALA A 227 23.29 23.77 11.13
C ALA A 227 23.97 24.89 11.93
N ASP A 228 23.24 25.57 12.83
CA ASP A 228 23.72 26.77 13.53
C ASP A 228 24.22 26.49 14.96
N ASN A 229 24.34 25.22 15.36
CA ASN A 229 24.82 24.82 16.68
C ASN A 229 26.28 24.34 16.61
N PRO A 230 27.29 25.19 16.89
CA PRO A 230 28.69 24.77 16.92
C PRO A 230 29.02 23.82 18.09
N ALA A 231 28.08 23.56 19.01
CA ALA A 231 28.27 22.60 20.11
C ALA A 231 28.21 21.12 19.68
N ALA A 232 27.96 20.82 18.40
CA ALA A 232 28.10 19.47 17.84
C ALA A 232 29.52 19.17 17.31
N ALA A 233 30.46 20.11 17.42
CA ALA A 233 31.88 19.83 17.25
C ALA A 233 32.43 19.24 18.55
N VAL A 234 32.16 17.96 18.79
CA VAL A 234 32.81 17.21 19.86
C VAL A 234 34.26 16.98 19.45
N ASP A 235 35.15 17.81 19.97
CA ASP A 235 36.60 17.59 20.00
C ASP A 235 36.88 16.21 20.65
N PRO A 236 37.56 15.26 19.98
CA PRO A 236 37.75 13.90 20.49
C PRO A 236 38.92 13.85 21.50
N ALA A 237 38.92 14.72 22.51
CA ALA A 237 39.93 14.71 23.57
C ALA A 237 39.64 13.66 24.67
N TRP A 238 38.43 13.09 24.71
CA TRP A 238 38.04 12.06 25.67
C TRP A 238 38.30 10.61 25.18
N LEU A 239 38.74 10.43 23.93
CA LEU A 239 39.10 9.11 23.36
C LEU A 239 40.47 8.58 23.81
N TRP A 240 41.22 9.32 24.64
CA TRP A 240 42.58 8.95 25.09
C TRP A 240 42.72 8.55 26.57
N LEU A 241 41.63 8.52 27.35
CA LEU A 241 41.72 8.20 28.79
C LEU A 241 41.04 6.90 29.24
N ALA A 242 40.68 6.00 28.32
CA ALA A 242 40.13 4.69 28.67
C ALA A 242 40.71 3.55 27.80
N ALA A 243 42.02 3.34 27.87
CA ALA A 243 42.63 2.01 27.70
C ALA A 243 44.02 2.02 28.36
N PRO A 244 44.29 1.11 29.31
CA PRO A 244 45.06 -0.06 28.87
C PRO A 244 44.62 -1.36 29.56
N ALA A 245 44.25 -2.37 28.78
CA ALA A 245 44.69 -3.75 29.01
C ALA A 245 44.21 -4.64 27.86
N VAL A 246 45.08 -5.59 27.51
CA VAL A 246 44.89 -6.70 26.56
C VAL A 246 45.26 -6.43 25.10
N ALA A 247 46.57 -6.19 24.93
CA ALA A 247 47.31 -6.70 23.79
C ALA A 247 48.39 -7.67 24.30
N LEU A 248 48.03 -8.95 24.49
CA LEU A 248 49.02 -10.04 24.52
C LEU A 248 48.33 -11.37 24.23
N MET A 249 48.42 -11.84 22.97
CA MET A 249 48.68 -13.24 22.61
C MET A 249 48.28 -13.52 21.16
N ILE A 250 49.13 -13.12 20.21
CA ILE A 250 49.51 -13.99 19.07
C ILE A 250 50.98 -13.69 18.78
N GLY A 251 51.87 -14.65 19.08
CA GLY A 251 53.31 -14.43 18.90
C GLY A 251 54.25 -15.58 19.25
N LYS A 252 53.94 -16.81 18.82
CA LYS A 252 54.89 -17.82 18.30
C LYS A 252 56.25 -17.97 19.02
N SER A 253 56.42 -19.06 19.77
CA SER A 253 57.75 -19.68 19.91
C SER A 253 57.67 -21.20 19.71
N ARG A 254 58.70 -21.70 19.04
CA ARG A 254 58.87 -23.02 18.45
C ARG A 254 59.68 -23.87 19.44
N SER A 255 59.54 -25.20 19.32
CA SER A 255 60.62 -26.19 19.47
C SER A 255 60.94 -26.80 20.87
N ARG A 256 60.60 -28.10 20.95
CA ARG A 256 61.46 -29.29 21.25
C ARG A 256 61.49 -29.91 22.66
N ARG A 257 61.33 -31.24 22.58
CA ARG A 257 61.96 -32.36 23.31
C ARG A 257 61.30 -32.81 24.62
N GLY A 258 61.08 -34.12 24.67
CA GLY A 258 60.47 -34.91 25.73
C GLY A 258 59.69 -36.03 25.08
#